data_AF-A0A2H1YHC7-F1
#
_entry.id   AF-A0A2H1YHC7-F1
#
_cell.length_a   1.000
_cell.length_b   1.000
_cell.length_c   1.000
_cell.angle_alpha   90.00
_cell.angle_beta   90.00
_cell.angle_gamma   90.00
#
_symmetry.space_group_name_H-M   'P 1'
#
loop_
_entity.id
_entity.type
_entity.pdbx_description
1 polymer ?
#
loop_
_entity_poly.entity_id
_entity_poly.type
_entity_poly.pdbx_seq_one_letter_code
_entity_poly.pdbx_strand_id
1 'polypeptide(L)'
;MPLFTANAYRASRLVVMPEWQGAGVGAAFLNQIMQYHLDGYGRRNKNFHTFFHTSHPQLANYLRSSAKWEQTSAKLYGANKKRSIESIAKTAKKGSFKGGGYGGHFRAIQGFKFLGNGETF
;
A
#
# COMPACT_ATOMS: atom_id res chain seq x y z
N MET A 1 -13.55 3.87 -3.66
CA MET A 1 -13.82 4.03 -5.10
C MET A 1 -12.49 3.86 -5.85
N PRO A 2 -12.40 3.03 -6.89
CA PRO A 2 -11.20 2.97 -7.72
C PRO A 2 -11.01 4.33 -8.41
N LEU A 3 -9.85 4.95 -8.22
CA LEU A 3 -9.49 6.17 -8.93
C LEU A 3 -9.12 5.80 -10.37
N PHE A 4 -10.10 5.77 -11.27
CA PHE A 4 -9.87 5.52 -12.70
C PHE A 4 -9.10 6.66 -13.40
N THR A 5 -8.95 7.80 -12.72
CA THR A 5 -8.14 8.95 -13.11
C THR A 5 -6.67 8.82 -12.72
N ALA A 6 -6.34 7.92 -11.79
CA ALA A 6 -4.94 7.64 -11.48
C ALA A 6 -4.36 6.75 -12.58
N ASN A 7 -3.28 7.20 -13.22
CA ASN A 7 -2.50 6.45 -14.21
C ASN A 7 -1.66 5.35 -13.54
N ALA A 8 -2.32 4.50 -12.76
CA ALA A 8 -1.69 3.48 -11.93
C ALA A 8 -2.63 2.30 -11.67
N TYR A 9 -2.04 1.11 -11.54
CA TYR A 9 -2.74 -0.07 -11.05
C TYR A 9 -2.60 -0.21 -9.54
N ARG A 10 -3.53 -0.94 -8.91
CA ARG A 10 -3.49 -1.24 -7.48
C ARG A 10 -3.72 -2.73 -7.23
N ALA A 11 -2.70 -3.39 -6.72
CA ALA A 11 -2.82 -4.74 -6.20
C ALA A 11 -3.41 -4.70 -4.78
N SER A 12 -4.49 -5.46 -4.55
CA SER A 12 -5.32 -5.36 -3.35
C SER A 12 -5.02 -6.44 -2.31
N ARG A 13 -4.85 -7.70 -2.73
CA ARG A 13 -4.58 -8.86 -1.87
C ARG A 13 -3.76 -9.88 -2.64
N LEU A 14 -2.82 -10.52 -1.95
CA LEU A 14 -2.06 -11.67 -2.42
C LEU A 14 -2.27 -12.79 -1.40
N VAL A 15 -2.69 -13.96 -1.87
CA VAL A 15 -2.90 -15.15 -1.03
C VAL A 15 -2.00 -16.24 -1.57
N VAL A 16 -1.20 -16.83 -0.68
CA VAL A 16 -0.39 -18.02 -0.95
C VAL A 16 -0.91 -19.10 -0.02
N MET A 17 -1.22 -20.26 -0.58
CA MET A 17 -1.68 -21.40 0.21
C MET A 17 -0.60 -21.81 1.23
N PRO A 18 -0.98 -22.24 2.45
CA PRO A 18 -0.04 -22.48 3.55
C PRO A 18 1.14 -23.38 3.20
N GLU A 19 0.91 -24.44 2.43
CA GLU A 19 1.92 -25.40 2.01
C GLU A 19 2.98 -24.80 1.06
N TRP A 20 2.71 -23.64 0.46
CA TRP A 20 3.63 -22.89 -0.39
C TRP A 20 4.18 -21.62 0.27
N GLN A 21 3.84 -21.37 1.53
CA GLN A 21 4.38 -20.24 2.29
C GLN A 21 5.86 -20.50 2.62
N GLY A 22 6.70 -19.47 2.47
CA GLY A 22 8.15 -19.58 2.68
C GLY A 22 8.96 -20.04 1.47
N ALA A 23 8.34 -20.68 0.46
CA ALA A 23 9.01 -21.10 -0.78
C ALA A 23 9.28 -19.94 -1.78
N GLY A 24 8.90 -18.71 -1.45
CA GLY A 24 9.08 -17.54 -2.33
C GLY A 24 8.10 -17.42 -3.50
N VAL A 25 7.21 -18.40 -3.69
CA VAL A 25 6.23 -18.46 -4.80
C VAL A 25 5.38 -17.19 -4.89
N GLY A 26 4.86 -16.70 -3.75
CA GLY A 26 4.04 -15.49 -3.74
C GLY A 26 4.78 -14.24 -4.20
N ALA A 27 6.04 -14.09 -3.82
CA ALA A 27 6.86 -12.95 -4.22
C ALA A 27 7.24 -13.00 -5.70
N ALA A 28 7.61 -14.19 -6.20
CA ALA A 28 7.89 -14.41 -7.61
C ALA A 28 6.63 -14.16 -8.48
N PHE A 29 5.49 -14.70 -8.07
CA PHE A 29 4.21 -14.48 -8.74
C PHE A 29 3.83 -13.00 -8.75
N LEU A 30 3.96 -12.31 -7.60
CA LEU A 30 3.68 -10.89 -7.50
C LEU A 30 4.53 -10.10 -8.50
N ASN A 31 5.85 -10.30 -8.52
CA ASN A 31 6.76 -9.61 -9.44
C ASN A 31 6.36 -9.84 -10.90
N GLN A 32 6.03 -11.08 -11.28
CA GLN A 32 5.66 -11.41 -12.66
C GLN A 32 4.37 -10.69 -13.09
N ILE A 33 3.35 -10.67 -12.23
CA ILE A 33 2.09 -9.98 -12.53
C ILE A 33 2.29 -8.46 -12.60
N MET A 34 3.14 -7.90 -11.73
CA MET A 34 3.42 -6.46 -11.77
C MET A 34 4.20 -6.07 -13.03
N GLN A 35 5.17 -6.88 -13.46
CA GLN A 35 5.90 -6.70 -14.71
C GLN A 35 4.97 -6.77 -15.91
N TYR A 36 4.09 -7.79 -15.95
CA TYR A 36 3.08 -7.93 -17.01
C TYR A 36 2.17 -6.69 -17.15
N HIS A 37 1.82 -6.03 -16.04
CA HIS A 37 1.06 -4.78 -16.08
C HIS A 37 1.92 -3.57 -16.51
N LEU A 38 3.20 -3.56 -16.14
CA LEU A 38 4.15 -2.51 -16.54
C LEU A 38 4.43 -2.55 -18.04
N ASP A 39 4.53 -3.75 -18.61
CA ASP A 39 4.75 -4.00 -20.05
C ASP A 39 3.50 -3.66 -20.90
N GLY A 40 2.39 -3.31 -20.25
CA GLY A 40 1.18 -2.88 -20.94
C GLY A 40 0.27 -4.03 -21.38
N TYR A 41 0.45 -5.24 -20.88
CA TYR A 41 -0.48 -6.36 -21.14
C TYR A 41 -1.64 -6.42 -20.14
N GLY A 42 -1.69 -5.49 -19.19
CA GLY A 42 -2.77 -5.37 -18.21
C GLY A 42 -4.11 -4.96 -18.82
N ARG A 43 -5.18 -4.97 -18.03
CA ARG A 43 -6.58 -4.76 -18.46
C ARG A 43 -6.84 -3.55 -19.38
N ARG A 44 -6.04 -2.50 -19.28
CA ARG A 44 -6.24 -1.24 -20.04
C ARG A 44 -5.24 -1.09 -21.19
N ASN A 45 -4.39 -2.09 -21.43
CA ASN A 45 -3.26 -2.07 -22.34
C ASN A 45 -2.38 -0.81 -22.20
N LYS A 46 -2.10 -0.41 -20.95
CA LYS A 46 -1.33 0.79 -20.63
C LYS A 46 -0.19 0.46 -19.69
N ASN A 47 0.96 1.06 -19.95
CA ASN A 47 2.18 0.87 -19.19
C ASN A 47 2.10 1.71 -17.91
N PHE A 48 1.46 1.14 -16.89
CA PHE A 48 1.28 1.81 -15.61
C PHE A 48 1.96 1.05 -14.48
N HIS A 49 2.62 1.79 -13.61
CA HIS A 49 3.14 1.24 -12.36
C HIS A 49 2.01 0.72 -11.49
N THR A 50 2.33 -0.32 -10.70
CA THR A 50 1.38 -0.91 -9.76
C THR A 50 1.78 -0.60 -8.33
N PHE A 51 0.79 -0.20 -7.53
CA PHE A 51 0.94 -0.01 -6.09
C PHE A 51 0.42 -1.22 -5.33
N PHE A 52 1.20 -1.70 -4.36
CA PHE A 52 0.84 -2.79 -3.48
C PHE A 52 0.89 -2.33 -2.02
N HIS A 53 -0.14 -2.70 -1.25
CA HIS A 53 -0.22 -2.38 0.17
C HIS A 53 -0.23 -3.67 0.96
N THR A 54 0.68 -3.79 1.92
CA THR A 54 0.79 -4.97 2.77
C THR A 54 0.94 -4.58 4.23
N SER A 55 0.39 -5.41 5.11
CA SER A 55 0.66 -5.37 6.54
C SER A 55 1.51 -6.54 7.03
N HIS A 56 1.89 -7.44 6.12
CA HIS A 56 2.66 -8.63 6.46
C HIS A 56 4.14 -8.27 6.60
N PRO A 57 4.76 -8.41 7.79
CA PRO A 57 6.12 -7.94 8.04
C PRO A 57 7.17 -8.63 7.16
N GLN A 58 7.07 -9.95 6.98
CA GLN A 58 8.01 -10.71 6.12
C GLN A 58 7.95 -10.26 4.65
N LEU A 59 6.75 -10.18 4.06
CA LEU A 59 6.57 -9.68 2.70
C LEU A 59 7.07 -8.24 2.59
N ALA A 60 6.77 -7.39 3.57
CA ALA A 60 7.20 -6.00 3.52
C ALA A 60 8.72 -5.83 3.67
N ASN A 61 9.40 -6.70 4.43
CA ASN A 61 10.86 -6.77 4.48
C ASN A 61 11.43 -7.20 3.12
N TYR A 62 10.86 -8.24 2.49
CA TYR A 62 11.26 -8.67 1.15
C TYR A 62 11.15 -7.55 0.12
N LEU A 63 10.02 -6.84 0.11
CA LEU A 63 9.79 -5.71 -0.79
C LEU A 63 10.76 -4.57 -0.52
N ARG A 64 11.09 -4.28 0.75
CA ARG A 64 12.10 -3.28 1.11
C ARG A 64 13.51 -3.64 0.66
N SER A 65 13.88 -4.92 0.68
CA SER A 65 15.20 -5.37 0.22
C SER A 65 15.33 -5.49 -1.29
N SER A 66 14.22 -5.45 -2.04
CA SER A 66 14.22 -5.67 -3.47
C SER A 66 14.38 -4.37 -4.26
N ALA A 67 15.32 -4.31 -5.19
CA ALA A 67 15.52 -3.16 -6.08
C ALA A 67 14.32 -2.90 -7.04
N LYS A 68 13.43 -3.88 -7.20
CA LYS A 68 12.25 -3.77 -8.07
C LYS A 68 11.09 -2.98 -7.44
N TRP A 69 11.22 -2.64 -6.16
CA TRP A 69 10.17 -2.04 -5.36
C TRP A 69 10.65 -0.78 -4.65
N GLU A 70 9.83 0.25 -4.68
CA GLU A 70 10.04 1.49 -3.97
C GLU A 70 9.00 1.61 -2.85
N GLN A 71 9.43 1.85 -1.62
CA GLN A 71 8.50 2.10 -0.53
C GLN A 71 7.95 3.54 -0.61
N THR A 72 6.67 3.68 -0.92
CA THR A 72 6.02 4.99 -1.13
C THR A 72 5.26 5.49 0.09
N SER A 73 4.86 4.59 0.99
CA SER A 73 4.24 4.99 2.25
C SER A 73 4.48 4.00 3.38
N ALA A 74 4.58 4.53 4.59
CA ALA A 74 4.59 3.73 5.82
C ALA A 74 3.69 4.43 6.83
N LYS A 75 2.38 4.13 6.82
CA LYS A 75 1.45 4.71 7.79
C LYS A 75 1.50 3.95 9.11
N LEU A 76 2.70 3.79 9.67
CA LEU A 76 2.96 2.96 10.85
C LEU A 76 2.21 3.44 12.10
N TYR A 77 1.95 4.75 12.20
CA TYR A 77 1.18 5.34 13.30
C TYR A 77 -0.20 5.79 12.83
N GLY A 78 -1.20 5.60 13.69
CA GLY A 78 -2.51 6.23 13.52
C GLY A 78 -2.37 7.75 13.50
N ALA A 79 -3.35 8.44 12.90
CA ALA A 79 -3.38 9.90 12.88
C ALA A 79 -3.17 10.50 14.28
N ASN A 80 -2.56 11.68 14.36
CA ASN A 80 -2.27 12.33 15.63
C ASN A 80 -3.58 12.64 16.36
N LYS A 81 -3.85 11.92 17.46
CA LYS A 81 -5.08 12.04 18.25
C LYS A 81 -5.26 13.47 18.79
N LYS A 82 -4.18 14.15 19.18
CA LYS A 82 -4.21 15.55 19.61
C LYS A 82 -4.69 16.47 18.50
N ARG A 83 -4.13 16.33 17.29
CA ARG A 83 -4.57 17.08 16.10
C ARG A 83 -6.04 16.80 15.74
N SER A 84 -6.50 15.56 15.91
CA SER A 84 -7.92 15.21 15.72
C SER A 84 -8.81 15.92 16.75
N ILE A 85 -8.43 15.92 18.02
CA ILE A 85 -9.20 16.61 19.09
C ILE A 85 -9.27 18.11 18.79
N GLU A 86 -8.15 18.73 18.43
CA GLU A 86 -8.07 20.16 18.07
C GLU A 86 -8.95 20.50 16.86
N SER A 87 -8.94 19.65 15.82
CA SER A 87 -9.79 19.84 14.63
C SER A 87 -11.27 19.73 14.96
N ILE A 88 -11.65 18.81 15.85
CA ILE A 88 -13.07 18.61 16.20
C ILE A 88 -13.54 19.71 17.17
N ALA A 89 -12.68 20.15 18.09
CA ALA A 89 -12.96 21.29 18.96
C ALA A 89 -13.21 22.58 18.16
N LYS A 90 -12.49 22.78 17.05
CA LYS A 90 -12.70 23.93 16.15
C LYS A 90 -14.06 23.93 15.44
N THR A 91 -14.62 22.75 15.16
CA THR A 91 -15.89 22.60 14.40
C THR A 91 -17.10 22.29 15.27
N ALA A 92 -16.91 22.02 16.57
CA ALA A 92 -17.99 21.76 17.51
C ALA A 92 -18.85 23.02 17.75
N LYS A 93 -20.18 22.90 17.58
CA LYS A 93 -21.13 23.91 18.08
C LYS A 93 -21.11 23.89 19.62
N LYS A 94 -21.23 25.06 20.25
CA LYS A 94 -21.25 25.23 21.72
C LYS A 94 -22.15 24.17 22.37
N GLY A 95 -21.54 23.29 23.18
CA GLY A 95 -22.23 22.28 23.99
C GLY A 95 -22.20 20.83 23.47
N SER A 96 -21.72 20.55 22.25
CA SER A 96 -21.87 19.21 21.66
C SER A 96 -20.69 18.24 21.84
N PHE A 97 -19.56 18.66 22.44
CA PHE A 97 -18.33 17.85 22.40
C PHE A 97 -17.81 17.46 23.78
N LYS A 98 -18.05 16.21 24.18
CA LYS A 98 -17.41 15.55 25.34
C LYS A 98 -16.27 14.66 24.84
N GLY A 99 -15.06 15.21 24.82
CA GLY A 99 -13.77 14.49 24.79
C GLY A 99 -13.68 13.23 23.93
N GLY A 100 -13.47 13.38 22.63
CA GLY A 100 -13.16 12.27 21.73
C GLY A 100 -12.28 12.69 20.56
N GLY A 101 -11.31 11.85 20.18
CA GLY A 101 -10.45 12.08 19.02
C GLY A 101 -10.07 10.76 18.37
N TYR A 102 -9.99 10.75 17.05
CA TYR A 102 -9.65 9.56 16.28
C TYR A 102 -8.15 9.51 16.04
N GLY A 103 -7.57 8.31 16.09
CA GLY A 103 -6.14 8.09 15.87
C GLY A 103 -5.39 7.55 17.09
N GLY A 104 -4.09 7.30 16.95
CA GLY A 104 -3.24 6.64 17.96
C GLY A 104 -3.18 5.11 17.88
N HIS A 105 -3.94 4.46 16.99
CA HIS A 105 -3.84 3.01 16.78
C HIS A 105 -2.76 2.67 15.75
N PHE A 106 -1.91 1.68 16.03
CA PHE A 106 -0.87 1.21 15.10
C PHE A 106 -1.54 0.71 13.81
N ARG A 107 -1.14 1.25 12.65
CA ARG A 107 -1.58 0.75 11.35
C ARG A 107 -0.35 0.19 10.69
N ALA A 108 -0.18 -1.13 10.72
CA ALA A 108 0.99 -1.78 10.13
C ALA A 108 0.99 -1.73 8.58
N ILE A 109 0.39 -0.73 7.93
CA ILE A 109 0.19 -0.70 6.48
C ILE A 109 1.38 0.00 5.82
N GLN A 110 2.10 -0.74 4.99
CA GLN A 110 3.20 -0.27 4.16
C GLN A 110 2.79 -0.35 2.69
N GLY A 111 2.97 0.76 1.98
CA GLY A 111 2.70 0.90 0.55
C GLY A 111 3.99 0.88 -0.26
N PHE A 112 3.97 0.12 -1.35
CA PHE A 112 5.10 -0.08 -2.26
C PHE A 112 4.64 0.19 -3.69
N LYS A 113 5.53 0.75 -4.51
CA LYS A 113 5.37 0.95 -5.95
C LYS A 113 6.33 0.01 -6.67
N PHE A 114 5.83 -0.71 -7.67
CA PHE A 114 6.66 -1.55 -8.51
C PHE A 114 7.35 -0.72 -9.61
N LEU A 115 8.67 -0.83 -9.70
CA LEU A 115 9.50 -0.12 -10.67
C LEU A 115 9.82 -0.96 -11.92
N GLY A 116 9.81 -2.28 -11.80
CA GLY A 116 10.26 -3.20 -12.86
C GLY A 116 11.67 -3.73 -12.62
N ASN A 117 12.10 -4.67 -13.46
CA ASN A 117 13.53 -4.96 -13.57
C ASN A 117 14.21 -3.71 -14.15
N GLY A 118 15.22 -3.17 -13.46
CA GLY A 118 15.96 -1.98 -13.89
C GLY A 118 16.83 -2.20 -15.12
N GLU A 119 16.28 -2.76 -16.20
CA GLU A 119 16.85 -2.60 -17.54
C GLU A 119 16.32 -1.28 -18.08
N THR A 120 17.07 -0.23 -17.77
CA THR A 120 17.01 1.02 -18.52
C THR A 120 17.27 0.71 -19.99
N PHE A 121 16.29 0.93 -20.85
CA PHE A 121 16.53 1.11 -22.28
C PHE A 121 17.20 2.47 -22.52
#